data_AF-A0A7X7AP77-F1
#
_entry.id   AF-A0A7X7AP77-F1
#
_cell.length_a   1.000
_cell.length_b   1.000
_cell.length_c   1.000
_cell.angle_alpha   90.00
_cell.angle_beta   90.00
_cell.angle_gamma   90.00
#
_symmetry.space_group_name_H-M   'P 1'
#
loop_
_entity.id
_entity.type
_entity.pdbx_description
1 polymer ?
#
loop_
_entity_poly.entity_id
_entity_poly.type
_entity_poly.pdbx_seq_one_letter_code
_entity_poly.pdbx_strand_id
1 'polypeptide(L)'
;IVEQMVDSLEENIRDMFKSWEQEPAYKIYEIVHKRRVKLDRAVGIGAAAGAFVPLLAERMQCQSFVHSLSPVANALGAAVSRPTLSLLLHADTQQKSYYLNLEGISGQVSRNFQLADAKELAKKHLQELARKRGMEAYASQHEFFLEEQFNMIRGWSTMGKLFDVGIQIVPGVINEFEGVHDR
;
A
#
# COMPACT_ATOMS: atom_id res chain seq x y z
N ILE A 1 5.42 34.86 1.63
CA ILE A 1 4.64 33.62 1.88
C ILE A 1 4.72 32.67 0.69
N VAL A 2 4.21 33.01 -0.50
CA VAL A 2 4.29 32.11 -1.68
C VAL A 2 5.74 31.75 -2.02
N GLU A 3 6.60 32.77 -2.14
CA GLU A 3 8.02 32.55 -2.44
C GLU A 3 8.72 31.65 -1.42
N GLN A 4 8.53 31.95 -0.12
CA GLN A 4 9.10 31.15 0.98
C GLN A 4 8.62 29.69 0.96
N MET A 5 7.36 29.45 0.57
CA MET A 5 6.86 28.09 0.44
C MET A 5 7.50 27.39 -0.76
N VAL A 6 7.65 28.08 -1.90
CA VAL A 6 8.32 27.53 -3.08
C VAL A 6 9.79 27.23 -2.79
N ASP A 7 10.49 28.13 -2.09
CA ASP A 7 11.87 27.91 -1.61
C ASP A 7 11.96 26.63 -0.77
N SER A 8 11.06 26.48 0.20
CA SER A 8 11.03 25.30 1.07
C SER A 8 10.70 24.02 0.29
N LEU A 9 9.76 24.05 -0.65
CA LEU A 9 9.45 22.90 -1.51
C LEU A 9 10.65 22.51 -2.36
N GLU A 10 11.33 23.49 -2.97
CA GLU A 10 12.52 23.26 -3.78
C GLU A 10 13.63 22.59 -2.96
N GLU A 11 13.93 23.12 -1.77
CA GLU A 11 14.94 22.55 -0.87
C GLU A 11 14.62 21.10 -0.49
N ASN A 12 13.39 20.83 -0.05
CA ASN A 12 12.95 19.47 0.30
C ASN A 12 13.04 18.49 -0.88
N ILE A 13 12.70 18.92 -2.10
CA ILE A 13 12.79 18.08 -3.29
C ILE A 13 14.26 17.78 -3.62
N ARG A 14 15.15 18.77 -3.52
CA ARG A 14 16.59 18.57 -3.74
C ARG A 14 17.20 17.61 -2.71
N ASP A 15 16.79 17.72 -1.45
CA ASP A 15 17.20 16.80 -0.39
C ASP A 15 16.69 15.38 -0.63
N MET A 16 15.44 15.23 -1.07
CA MET A 16 14.88 13.93 -1.46
C MET A 16 15.69 13.30 -2.60
N PHE A 17 16.03 14.07 -3.65
CA PHE A 17 16.87 13.56 -4.75
C PHE A 17 18.26 13.16 -4.27
N LYS A 18 18.87 13.96 -3.39
CA LYS A 18 20.16 13.63 -2.79
C LYS A 18 20.09 12.34 -1.97
N SER A 19 19.03 12.14 -1.20
CA SER A 19 18.79 10.90 -0.45
C SER A 19 18.70 9.70 -1.39
N TRP A 20 17.93 9.79 -2.47
CA TRP A 20 17.79 8.71 -3.46
C TRP A 20 19.10 8.41 -4.21
N GLU A 21 19.90 9.43 -4.51
CA GLU A 21 21.23 9.23 -5.13
C GLU A 21 22.25 8.62 -4.16
N GLN A 22 22.03 8.74 -2.85
CA GLN A 22 22.87 8.18 -1.79
C GLN A 22 22.38 6.83 -1.28
N GLU A 23 21.19 6.38 -1.69
CA GLU A 23 20.71 5.03 -1.37
C GLU A 23 21.70 3.98 -1.92
N PRO A 24 22.09 2.97 -1.12
CA PRO A 24 23.06 1.99 -1.55
C PRO A 24 22.56 1.24 -2.79
N ALA A 25 23.34 1.33 -3.87
CA ALA A 25 23.12 0.55 -5.07
C ALA A 25 23.44 -0.93 -4.80
N TYR A 26 22.42 -1.79 -4.78
CA TYR A 26 22.58 -3.21 -4.49
C TYR A 26 22.91 -4.04 -5.74
N LYS A 27 22.77 -3.48 -6.94
CA LYS A 27 23.12 -4.16 -8.21
C LYS A 27 24.36 -3.53 -8.85
N ILE A 28 25.25 -4.37 -9.39
CA ILE A 28 26.46 -3.94 -10.14
C ILE A 28 26.10 -2.95 -11.25
N TYR A 29 24.96 -3.17 -11.93
CA TYR A 29 24.46 -2.26 -12.97
C TYR A 29 24.21 -0.83 -12.47
N GLU A 30 23.66 -0.67 -11.26
CA GLU A 30 23.32 0.62 -10.65
C GLU A 30 24.57 1.39 -10.21
N ILE A 31 25.64 0.68 -9.83
CA ILE A 31 26.95 1.25 -9.53
C ILE A 31 27.60 1.82 -10.81
N VAL A 32 27.51 1.06 -11.91
CA VAL A 32 28.07 1.47 -13.22
C VAL A 32 27.25 2.60 -13.85
N HIS A 33 25.92 2.56 -13.70
CA HIS A 33 25.00 3.56 -14.22
C HIS A 33 24.44 4.39 -13.06
N LYS A 34 25.25 5.31 -12.52
CA LYS A 34 24.79 6.27 -11.50
C LYS A 34 23.50 6.92 -11.96
N ARG A 35 22.41 6.63 -11.26
CA ARG A 35 21.07 7.15 -11.59
C ARG A 35 20.99 8.59 -11.13
N ARG A 36 21.25 9.54 -12.02
CA ARG A 36 20.89 10.94 -11.75
C ARG A 36 19.38 11.08 -11.81
N VAL A 37 18.77 11.47 -10.69
CA VAL A 37 17.32 11.70 -10.66
C VAL A 37 17.05 13.06 -11.27
N LYS A 38 16.24 13.10 -12.33
CA LYS A 38 15.79 14.35 -12.95
C LYS A 38 14.29 14.49 -12.78
N LEU A 39 13.86 15.67 -12.34
CA LEU A 39 12.44 16.02 -12.31
C LEU A 39 11.96 16.30 -13.74
N ASP A 40 10.99 15.51 -14.22
CA ASP A 40 10.41 15.68 -15.55
C ASP A 40 9.17 16.59 -15.52
N ARG A 41 8.29 16.37 -14.53
CA ARG A 41 7.04 17.10 -14.36
C ARG A 41 6.65 17.24 -12.89
N ALA A 42 6.19 18.43 -12.51
CA ALA A 42 5.51 18.70 -11.25
C ALA A 42 3.99 18.71 -11.46
N VAL A 43 3.28 17.82 -10.78
CA VAL A 43 1.82 17.69 -10.83
C VAL A 43 1.21 18.26 -9.56
N GLY A 44 0.31 19.24 -9.71
CA GLY A 44 -0.31 19.93 -8.59
C GLY A 44 -1.72 19.44 -8.28
N ILE A 45 -1.93 19.01 -7.02
CA ILE A 45 -3.25 18.67 -6.47
C ILE A 45 -3.58 19.60 -5.30
N GLY A 46 -4.87 19.85 -5.08
CA GLY A 46 -5.39 20.78 -4.08
C GLY A 46 -5.64 22.18 -4.62
N ALA A 47 -6.44 22.95 -3.88
CA ALA A 47 -6.94 24.26 -4.31
C ALA A 47 -5.82 25.28 -4.55
N ALA A 48 -4.75 25.21 -3.76
CA ALA A 48 -3.63 26.14 -3.85
C ALA A 48 -2.56 25.70 -4.87
N ALA A 49 -2.71 24.56 -5.54
CA ALA A 49 -1.71 24.02 -6.47
C ALA A 49 -1.34 25.01 -7.58
N GLY A 50 -2.33 25.75 -8.10
CA GLY A 50 -2.12 26.74 -9.16
C GLY A 50 -1.22 27.90 -8.74
N ALA A 51 -1.11 28.20 -7.44
CA ALA A 51 -0.26 29.27 -6.93
C ALA A 51 1.21 28.86 -6.79
N PHE A 52 1.50 27.57 -6.57
CA PHE A 52 2.85 27.09 -6.23
C PHE A 52 3.52 26.28 -7.34
N VAL A 53 2.77 25.37 -7.98
CA VAL A 53 3.33 24.37 -8.88
C VAL A 53 3.95 24.96 -10.15
N PRO A 54 3.36 25.97 -10.81
CA PRO A 54 4.01 26.62 -11.94
C PRO A 54 5.35 27.27 -11.57
N LEU A 55 5.40 28.00 -10.44
CA LEU A 55 6.61 28.68 -9.96
C LEU A 55 7.71 27.67 -9.57
N LEU A 56 7.33 26.61 -8.87
CA LEU A 56 8.25 25.53 -8.51
C LEU A 56 8.81 24.84 -9.77
N ALA A 57 7.96 24.56 -10.75
CA ALA A 57 8.37 23.90 -11.99
C ALA A 57 9.34 24.73 -12.81
N GLU A 58 9.15 26.05 -12.86
CA GLU A 58 10.07 26.99 -13.52
C GLU A 58 11.46 26.94 -12.88
N ARG A 59 11.54 27.07 -11.54
CA ARG A 59 12.79 27.00 -10.78
C ARG A 59 13.50 25.66 -10.92
N MET A 60 12.72 24.58 -10.98
CA MET A 60 13.22 23.22 -11.13
C MET A 60 13.42 22.80 -12.59
N GLN A 61 13.14 23.68 -13.55
CA GLN A 61 13.30 23.46 -14.99
C GLN A 61 12.57 22.19 -15.49
N CYS A 62 11.33 22.00 -15.04
CA CYS A 62 10.48 20.86 -15.39
C CYS A 62 9.09 21.30 -15.88
N GLN A 63 8.31 20.37 -16.41
CA GLN A 63 6.94 20.67 -16.85
C GLN A 63 6.02 20.90 -15.64
N SER A 64 5.09 21.85 -15.74
CA SER A 64 4.01 21.99 -14.76
C SER A 64 2.71 21.38 -15.29
N PHE A 65 1.94 20.76 -14.39
CA PHE A 65 0.58 20.32 -14.70
C PHE A 65 -0.34 20.56 -13.50
N VAL A 66 -1.35 21.40 -13.69
CA VAL A 66 -2.41 21.65 -12.71
C VAL A 66 -3.74 21.52 -13.44
N HIS A 67 -4.51 20.51 -13.07
CA HIS A 67 -5.81 20.24 -13.70
C HIS A 67 -6.90 21.15 -13.12
N SER A 68 -7.95 21.44 -13.87
CA SER A 68 -9.10 22.21 -13.37
C SER A 68 -9.77 21.57 -12.15
N LEU A 69 -9.70 20.23 -12.06
CA LEU A 69 -10.20 19.45 -10.93
C LEU A 69 -9.19 19.31 -9.77
N SER A 70 -7.99 19.92 -9.84
CA SER A 70 -7.02 19.87 -8.75
C SER A 70 -7.60 20.22 -7.37
N PRO A 71 -8.49 21.22 -7.21
CA PRO A 71 -9.11 21.53 -5.91
C PRO A 71 -9.87 20.37 -5.27
N VAL A 72 -10.40 19.45 -6.08
CA VAL A 72 -11.21 18.30 -5.64
C VAL A 72 -10.54 16.96 -5.95
N ALA A 73 -9.26 16.95 -6.33
CA ALA A 73 -8.56 15.75 -6.76
C ALA A 73 -8.61 14.63 -5.72
N ASN A 74 -8.52 14.94 -4.43
CA ASN A 74 -8.64 13.95 -3.36
C ASN A 74 -10.05 13.33 -3.29
N ALA A 75 -11.09 14.13 -3.48
CA ALA A 75 -12.46 13.65 -3.49
C ALA A 75 -12.72 12.76 -4.73
N LEU A 76 -12.18 13.16 -5.88
CA LEU A 76 -12.20 12.34 -7.09
C LEU A 76 -11.47 11.02 -6.87
N GLY A 77 -10.26 11.06 -6.31
CA GLY A 77 -9.48 9.86 -5.98
C GLY A 77 -10.23 8.93 -5.04
N ALA A 78 -10.86 9.47 -3.99
CA ALA A 78 -11.68 8.69 -3.07
C ALA A 78 -12.91 8.07 -3.76
N ALA A 79 -13.57 8.80 -4.64
CA ALA A 79 -14.75 8.33 -5.36
C ALA A 79 -14.45 7.18 -6.33
N VAL A 80 -13.25 7.16 -6.93
CA VAL A 80 -12.84 6.09 -7.85
C VAL A 80 -11.97 5.01 -7.19
N SER A 81 -11.61 5.18 -5.92
CA SER A 81 -10.80 4.18 -5.21
C SER A 81 -11.56 2.89 -5.02
N ARG A 82 -10.93 1.78 -5.39
CA ARG A 82 -11.43 0.45 -5.10
C ARG A 82 -11.61 0.30 -3.58
N PRO A 83 -12.75 -0.24 -3.11
CA PRO A 83 -12.91 -0.60 -1.71
C PRO A 83 -11.85 -1.60 -1.28
N THR A 84 -11.11 -1.27 -0.22
CA THR A 84 -10.10 -2.15 0.35
C THR A 84 -10.61 -2.81 1.62
N LEU A 85 -10.30 -4.09 1.77
CA LEU A 85 -10.53 -4.86 2.99
C LEU A 85 -9.24 -5.60 3.29
N SER A 86 -8.71 -5.43 4.50
CA SER A 86 -7.51 -6.08 4.99
C SER A 86 -7.82 -6.76 6.31
N LEU A 87 -7.32 -7.97 6.49
CA LEU A 87 -7.43 -8.73 7.74
C LEU A 87 -6.12 -9.40 8.08
N LEU A 88 -5.93 -9.58 9.39
CA LEU A 88 -4.82 -10.31 9.99
C LEU A 88 -5.40 -11.51 10.72
N LEU A 89 -4.94 -12.70 10.35
CA LEU A 89 -5.24 -13.95 11.02
C LEU A 89 -4.03 -14.36 11.86
N HIS A 90 -4.27 -14.58 13.15
CA HIS A 90 -3.32 -15.19 14.06
C HIS A 90 -3.84 -16.58 14.46
N ALA A 91 -3.03 -17.63 14.28
CA ALA A 91 -3.38 -18.99 14.67
C ALA A 91 -2.31 -19.62 15.57
N ASP A 92 -2.76 -20.28 16.63
CA ASP A 92 -1.95 -20.97 17.61
C ASP A 92 -2.36 -22.45 17.69
N THR A 93 -1.46 -23.35 17.27
CA THR A 93 -1.74 -24.80 17.26
C THR A 93 -1.60 -25.47 18.63
N GLN A 94 -0.91 -24.83 19.58
CA GLN A 94 -0.83 -25.28 20.96
C GLN A 94 -2.15 -25.00 21.69
N GLN A 95 -2.70 -23.80 21.51
CA GLN A 95 -4.03 -23.41 22.02
C GLN A 95 -5.19 -23.94 21.17
N LYS A 96 -4.89 -24.43 19.95
CA LYS A 96 -5.87 -24.93 18.97
C LYS A 96 -6.91 -23.87 18.59
N SER A 97 -6.49 -22.61 18.52
CA SER A 97 -7.36 -21.48 18.22
C SER A 97 -6.78 -20.58 17.15
N TYR A 98 -7.65 -19.81 16.50
CA TYR A 98 -7.27 -18.65 15.71
C TYR A 98 -8.17 -17.47 16.07
N TYR A 99 -7.70 -16.27 15.79
CA TYR A 99 -8.49 -15.05 15.82
C TYR A 99 -8.15 -14.13 14.65
N LEU A 100 -9.10 -13.29 14.28
CA LEU A 100 -8.91 -12.21 13.33
C LEU A 100 -8.85 -10.88 14.07
N ASN A 101 -8.13 -9.91 13.50
CA ASN A 101 -8.16 -8.52 13.97
C ASN A 101 -9.51 -7.81 13.74
N LEU A 102 -10.43 -8.42 12.97
CA LEU A 102 -11.73 -7.86 12.64
C LEU A 102 -12.87 -8.63 13.32
N GLU A 103 -13.89 -7.86 13.73
CA GLU A 103 -15.22 -8.35 14.13
C GLU A 103 -15.24 -9.41 15.26
N GLY A 104 -14.15 -9.51 16.04
CA GLY A 104 -14.03 -10.49 17.12
C GLY A 104 -14.08 -11.95 16.65
N ILE A 105 -13.85 -12.19 15.36
CA ILE A 105 -13.96 -13.52 14.77
C ILE A 105 -12.83 -14.40 15.29
N SER A 106 -13.20 -15.54 15.87
CA SER A 106 -12.27 -16.55 16.34
C SER A 106 -12.83 -17.94 16.09
N GLY A 107 -11.98 -18.95 16.18
CA GLY A 107 -12.38 -20.33 15.99
C GLY A 107 -11.27 -21.30 16.38
N GLN A 108 -11.43 -22.55 15.97
CA GLN A 108 -10.49 -23.61 16.31
C GLN A 108 -9.61 -23.98 15.12
N VAL A 109 -8.36 -24.35 15.41
CA VAL A 109 -7.42 -24.95 14.45
C VAL A 109 -6.94 -26.31 14.95
N SER A 110 -6.51 -27.17 14.03
CA SER A 110 -5.94 -28.47 14.40
C SER A 110 -4.50 -28.33 14.90
N ARG A 111 -3.97 -29.37 15.57
CA ARG A 111 -2.53 -29.41 15.91
C ARG A 111 -1.63 -29.52 14.69
N ASN A 112 -2.15 -30.09 13.60
CA ASN A 112 -1.41 -30.32 12.37
C ASN A 112 -1.56 -29.16 11.37
N PHE A 113 -2.18 -28.05 11.79
CA PHE A 113 -2.41 -26.87 10.97
C PHE A 113 -1.07 -26.33 10.44
N GLN A 114 -1.04 -26.03 9.15
CA GLN A 114 0.11 -25.48 8.43
C GLN A 114 -0.20 -24.10 7.88
N LEU A 115 0.83 -23.42 7.39
CA LEU A 115 0.70 -22.09 6.79
C LEU A 115 -0.29 -22.06 5.61
N ALA A 116 -0.32 -23.11 4.80
CA ALA A 116 -1.30 -23.23 3.71
C ALA A 116 -2.75 -23.19 4.22
N ASP A 117 -3.03 -23.88 5.33
CA ASP A 117 -4.35 -23.88 5.96
C ASP A 117 -4.70 -22.49 6.51
N ALA A 118 -3.71 -21.80 7.10
CA ALA A 118 -3.86 -20.43 7.59
C ALA A 118 -4.22 -19.45 6.46
N LYS A 119 -3.56 -19.57 5.31
CA LYS A 119 -3.83 -18.76 4.12
C LYS A 119 -5.20 -19.02 3.54
N GLU A 120 -5.60 -20.28 3.43
CA GLU A 120 -6.93 -20.64 2.93
C GLU A 120 -8.03 -20.12 3.87
N LEU A 121 -7.82 -20.25 5.18
CA LEU A 121 -8.74 -19.73 6.19
C LEU A 121 -8.85 -18.20 6.14
N ALA A 122 -7.73 -17.49 6.04
CA ALA A 122 -7.71 -16.03 5.90
C ALA A 122 -8.43 -15.57 4.62
N LYS A 123 -8.19 -16.25 3.49
CA LYS A 123 -8.87 -15.98 2.21
C LYS A 123 -10.38 -16.20 2.31
N LYS A 124 -10.82 -17.29 2.94
CA LYS A 124 -12.23 -17.57 3.14
C LYS A 124 -12.92 -16.48 3.94
N HIS A 125 -12.31 -16.03 5.04
CA HIS A 125 -12.83 -14.92 5.84
C HIS A 125 -12.85 -13.60 5.06
N LEU A 126 -11.81 -13.32 4.26
CA LEU A 126 -11.78 -12.13 3.40
C LEU A 126 -12.97 -12.12 2.43
N GLN A 127 -13.22 -13.25 1.76
CA GLN A 127 -14.34 -13.41 0.82
C GLN A 127 -15.70 -13.25 1.52
N GLU A 128 -15.88 -13.86 2.70
CA GLU A 128 -17.12 -13.76 3.45
C GLU A 128 -17.38 -12.32 3.91
N LEU A 129 -16.38 -11.65 4.47
CA LEU A 129 -16.47 -10.25 4.91
C LEU A 129 -16.68 -9.31 3.73
N ALA A 130 -15.97 -9.51 2.62
CA ALA A 130 -16.16 -8.73 1.40
C ALA A 130 -17.61 -8.86 0.90
N ARG A 131 -18.16 -10.08 0.85
CA ARG A 131 -19.57 -10.29 0.48
C ARG A 131 -20.54 -9.57 1.42
N LYS A 132 -20.33 -9.67 2.75
CA LYS A 132 -21.15 -8.95 3.75
C LYS A 132 -21.12 -7.44 3.56
N ARG A 133 -20.02 -6.89 3.03
CA ARG A 133 -19.82 -5.46 2.79
C ARG A 133 -20.10 -5.02 1.35
N GLY A 134 -20.63 -5.89 0.49
CA GLY A 134 -20.92 -5.57 -0.91
C GLY A 134 -19.68 -5.42 -1.80
N MET A 135 -18.54 -5.96 -1.39
CA MET A 135 -17.23 -5.87 -2.07
C MET A 135 -16.83 -7.19 -2.74
N GLU A 136 -17.78 -8.12 -2.95
CA GLU A 136 -17.50 -9.46 -3.48
C GLU A 136 -16.78 -9.45 -4.84
N ALA A 137 -17.12 -8.49 -5.70
CA ALA A 137 -16.49 -8.30 -7.01
C ALA A 137 -14.97 -8.07 -6.94
N TYR A 138 -14.46 -7.60 -5.81
CA TYR A 138 -13.04 -7.31 -5.60
C TYR A 138 -12.32 -8.37 -4.77
N ALA A 139 -13.04 -9.28 -4.11
CA ALA A 139 -12.45 -10.29 -3.22
C ALA A 139 -11.53 -11.30 -3.94
N SER A 140 -11.74 -11.50 -5.25
CA SER A 140 -10.86 -12.34 -6.08
C SER A 140 -9.48 -11.70 -6.30
N GLN A 141 -9.39 -10.38 -6.28
CA GLN A 141 -8.16 -9.60 -6.43
C GLN A 141 -7.55 -9.33 -5.06
N HIS A 142 -6.96 -10.35 -4.45
CA HIS A 142 -6.31 -10.25 -3.14
C HIS A 142 -4.82 -10.57 -3.22
N GLU A 143 -4.08 -10.04 -2.27
CA GLU A 143 -2.67 -10.35 -2.04
C GLU A 143 -2.43 -10.66 -0.57
N PHE A 144 -1.44 -11.51 -0.32
CA PHE A 144 -0.92 -11.74 1.02
C PHE A 144 0.25 -10.79 1.24
N PHE A 145 0.15 -9.93 2.25
CA PHE A 145 1.20 -8.96 2.60
C PHE A 145 2.01 -9.40 3.82
N LEU A 146 1.58 -10.45 4.52
CA LEU A 146 2.28 -11.06 5.65
C LEU A 146 2.06 -12.57 5.65
N GLU A 147 3.14 -13.34 5.72
CA GLU A 147 3.12 -14.80 5.78
C GLU A 147 4.23 -15.29 6.71
N GLU A 148 3.92 -15.40 8.00
CA GLU A 148 4.90 -15.80 9.02
C GLU A 148 4.50 -17.11 9.71
N GLN A 149 5.51 -17.91 10.04
CA GLN A 149 5.38 -19.13 10.83
C GLN A 149 6.49 -19.19 11.88
N PHE A 150 6.10 -19.32 13.14
CA PHE A 150 7.02 -19.47 14.26
C PHE A 150 6.79 -20.80 14.98
N ASN A 151 7.87 -21.49 15.34
CA ASN A 151 7.78 -22.70 16.17
C ASN A 151 7.86 -22.29 17.64
N MET A 152 6.91 -22.75 18.46
CA MET A 152 6.98 -22.58 19.90
C MET A 152 7.82 -23.69 20.53
N ILE A 153 8.87 -23.32 21.27
CA ILE A 153 9.81 -24.26 21.88
C ILE A 153 9.71 -24.16 23.41
N ARG A 154 9.63 -25.31 24.10
CA ARG A 154 9.74 -25.40 25.55
C ARG A 154 10.73 -26.48 25.94
N GLY A 155 11.76 -26.10 26.70
CA GLY A 155 12.74 -27.03 27.27
C GLY A 155 13.32 -28.03 26.26
N TRP A 156 13.57 -27.59 25.01
CA TRP A 156 14.13 -28.37 23.89
C TRP A 156 13.16 -29.13 22.97
N SER A 157 11.84 -29.04 23.16
CA SER A 157 10.84 -29.64 22.24
C SER A 157 9.90 -28.60 21.63
N THR A 158 9.49 -28.81 20.37
CA THR A 158 8.46 -27.99 19.72
C THR A 158 7.08 -28.36 20.25
N MET A 159 6.42 -27.40 20.91
CA MET A 159 5.10 -27.57 21.52
C MET A 159 3.94 -27.24 20.58
N GLY A 160 4.20 -26.40 19.58
CA GLY A 160 3.21 -25.93 18.61
C GLY A 160 3.81 -24.92 17.63
N LYS A 161 2.94 -24.31 16.83
CA LYS A 161 3.28 -23.31 15.84
C LYS A 161 2.35 -22.11 15.99
N LEU A 162 2.90 -20.93 15.74
CA LEU A 162 2.16 -19.70 15.55
C LEU A 162 2.21 -19.34 14.07
N PHE A 163 1.09 -18.85 13.55
CA PHE A 163 0.98 -18.35 12.18
C PHE A 163 0.37 -16.97 12.20
N ASP A 164 1.03 -16.04 11.52
CA ASP A 164 0.50 -14.71 11.25
C ASP A 164 0.35 -14.53 9.74
N VAL A 165 -0.90 -14.34 9.30
CA VAL A 165 -1.23 -14.20 7.89
C VAL A 165 -2.03 -12.92 7.68
N GLY A 166 -1.46 -12.01 6.90
CA GLY A 166 -2.10 -10.77 6.47
C GLY A 166 -2.55 -10.88 5.02
N ILE A 167 -3.83 -10.65 4.76
CA ILE A 167 -4.42 -10.68 3.43
C ILE A 167 -5.25 -9.42 3.19
N GLN A 168 -5.17 -8.87 1.99
CA GLN A 168 -5.96 -7.69 1.60
C GLN A 168 -6.47 -7.77 0.18
N ILE A 169 -7.58 -7.07 -0.09
CA ILE A 169 -7.97 -6.72 -1.46
C ILE A 169 -6.91 -5.75 -2.02
N VAL A 170 -6.37 -6.07 -3.19
CA VAL A 170 -5.34 -5.27 -3.86
C VAL A 170 -5.87 -3.86 -4.10
N PRO A 171 -5.20 -2.81 -3.59
CA PRO A 171 -5.56 -1.42 -3.85
C PRO A 171 -5.62 -1.15 -5.36
N GLY A 172 -6.53 -0.28 -5.78
CA GLY A 172 -6.67 0.06 -7.17
C GLY A 172 -7.83 1.01 -7.41
N VAL A 173 -8.27 1.07 -8.66
CA VAL A 173 -9.45 1.82 -9.07
C VAL A 173 -10.65 0.86 -9.18
N ILE A 174 -11.86 1.38 -9.00
CA ILE A 174 -13.10 0.64 -9.24
C ILE A 174 -13.18 0.16 -10.70
N ASN A 175 -13.85 -0.97 -10.94
CA ASN A 175 -13.91 -1.59 -12.27
C ASN A 175 -14.66 -0.73 -13.29
N GLU A 176 -15.59 0.11 -12.81
CA GLU A 176 -16.41 1.02 -13.63
C GLU A 176 -15.61 2.22 -14.17
N PHE A 177 -14.39 2.43 -13.67
CA PHE A 177 -13.56 3.54 -14.14
C PHE A 177 -12.77 3.12 -15.39
N GLU A 178 -13.22 3.60 -16.55
CA GLU A 178 -12.60 3.30 -17.86
C GLU A 178 -11.43 4.25 -18.21
N GLY A 179 -11.05 5.14 -17.29
CA GLY A 179 -10.02 6.16 -17.53
C GLY A 179 -10.60 7.47 -18.07
N VAL A 180 -9.69 8.39 -18.38
CA VAL A 180 -10.04 9.66 -19.02
C VAL A 180 -9.70 9.51 -20.50
N HIS A 181 -10.71 9.53 -21.37
CA HIS A 181 -10.48 9.64 -22.80
C HIS A 181 -9.96 11.05 -23.09
N ASP A 182 -8.78 11.16 -23.69
CA ASP A 182 -8.28 12.43 -24.21
C ASP A 182 -9.31 12.97 -25.23
N ARG A 183 -9.92 14.11 -24.88
CA ARG A 183 -10.66 14.95 -25.82
C ARG A 183 -9.85 16.21 -26.07
#